data_AF-A0A554MGR3-F1
#
_entry.id   AF-A0A554MGR3-F1
#
_cell.length_a   1.000
_cell.length_b   1.000
_cell.length_c   1.000
_cell.angle_alpha   90.00
_cell.angle_beta   90.00
_cell.angle_gamma   90.00
#
_symmetry.space_group_name_H-M   'P 1'
#
loop_
_entity.id
_entity.type
_entity.pdbx_description
1 polymer ?
#
loop_
_entity_poly.entity_id
_entity_poly.type
_entity_poly.pdbx_seq_one_letter_code
_entity_poly.pdbx_strand_id
1 'polypeptide(L)'
;MGLDTSLESTIRYLQNTDKQNGKGRSIELNTRIAYMAEETPEYQNLLDYVVKALVDHPTDVVVDRRVDEMGVLLLLKVHPEDMGQIIGREGSTARAIRTIIRISGLKNHARVNLKIEEPEGGRGPRAKEPLEDLKI
;
A
#
# COMPACT_ATOMS: atom_id res chain seq x y z
N MET A 1 12.38 -5.96 -24.03
CA MET A 1 11.21 -5.43 -24.75
C MET A 1 11.05 -4.00 -24.31
N GLY A 2 11.40 -3.06 -25.20
CA GLY A 2 11.52 -1.64 -24.88
C GLY A 2 10.16 -1.00 -24.62
N LEU A 3 10.11 -0.11 -23.63
CA LEU A 3 8.95 0.72 -23.39
C LEU A 3 8.78 1.71 -24.55
N ASP A 4 7.52 1.93 -24.92
CA ASP A 4 7.05 2.68 -26.08
C ASP A 4 7.65 4.09 -26.15
N THR A 5 8.35 4.37 -27.25
CA THR A 5 9.03 5.66 -27.55
C THR A 5 8.06 6.84 -27.56
N SER A 6 6.77 6.58 -27.74
CA SER A 6 5.69 7.57 -27.71
C SER A 6 5.52 8.23 -26.32
N LEU A 7 5.68 7.46 -25.24
CA LEU A 7 5.45 7.94 -23.87
C LEU A 7 6.61 8.82 -23.36
N GLU A 8 7.85 8.44 -23.68
CA GLU A 8 9.04 9.26 -23.45
C GLU A 8 8.93 10.63 -24.12
N SER A 9 8.37 10.68 -25.34
CA SER A 9 8.10 11.94 -26.03
C SER A 9 7.00 12.77 -25.37
N THR A 10 5.94 12.16 -24.84
CA THR A 10 4.88 12.86 -24.11
C THR A 10 5.38 13.44 -22.79
N ILE A 11 6.17 12.68 -22.03
CA ILE A 11 6.78 13.14 -20.77
C ILE A 11 7.73 14.31 -21.05
N ARG A 12 8.58 14.18 -22.08
CA ARG A 12 9.51 15.25 -22.49
C ARG A 12 8.78 16.49 -22.98
N TYR A 13 7.66 16.34 -23.67
CA TYR A 13 6.83 17.46 -24.11
C TYR A 13 6.23 18.22 -22.93
N LEU A 14 5.63 17.49 -21.98
CA LEU A 14 4.97 18.08 -20.81
C LEU A 14 5.96 18.81 -19.87
N GLN A 15 7.13 18.20 -19.61
CA GLN A 15 8.23 18.80 -18.85
C GLN A 15 8.76 20.09 -19.50
N ASN A 16 8.76 20.18 -20.83
CA ASN A 16 9.18 21.37 -21.56
C ASN A 16 8.12 22.49 -21.54
N THR A 17 6.82 22.15 -21.58
CA THR A 17 5.73 23.12 -21.39
C THR A 17 5.67 23.68 -19.96
N ASP A 18 6.10 22.90 -18.96
CA ASP A 18 6.14 23.31 -17.55
C ASP A 18 7.16 24.41 -17.25
N LYS A 19 8.29 24.43 -17.97
CA LYS A 19 9.28 25.51 -17.87
C LYS A 19 8.75 26.86 -18.35
N GLN A 20 7.72 26.87 -19.20
CA GLN A 20 7.20 28.11 -19.79
C GLN A 20 6.02 28.72 -19.03
N ASN A 21 5.24 27.94 -18.27
CA ASN A 21 3.96 28.40 -17.69
C ASN A 21 3.89 28.44 -16.15
N GLY A 22 4.98 28.16 -15.42
CA GLY A 22 5.05 28.35 -13.96
C GLY A 22 4.11 27.43 -13.13
N LYS A 23 3.43 26.48 -13.77
CA LYS A 23 2.49 25.52 -13.16
C LYS A 23 3.10 24.12 -12.95
N GLY A 24 4.40 23.97 -13.24
CA GLY A 24 5.05 22.67 -13.40
C GLY A 24 5.19 21.80 -12.17
N ARG A 25 5.18 22.40 -10.97
CA ARG A 25 5.22 21.59 -9.74
C ARG A 25 3.99 20.71 -9.56
N SER A 26 2.81 21.13 -10.01
CA SER A 26 1.57 20.36 -9.87
C SER A 26 1.40 19.32 -11.00
N ILE A 27 1.89 19.61 -12.20
CA ILE A 27 1.78 18.72 -13.36
C ILE A 27 2.81 17.58 -13.23
N GLU A 28 4.06 17.87 -12.88
CA GLU A 28 5.07 16.84 -12.57
C GLU A 28 4.63 15.91 -11.43
N LEU A 29 3.96 16.45 -10.39
CA LEU A 29 3.44 15.66 -9.28
C LEU A 29 2.32 14.73 -9.75
N ASN A 30 1.36 15.24 -10.53
CA ASN A 30 0.25 14.45 -11.04
C ASN A 30 0.70 13.37 -12.04
N THR A 31 1.65 13.70 -12.93
CA THR A 31 2.23 12.74 -13.86
C THR A 31 3.05 11.67 -13.12
N ARG A 32 3.80 12.04 -12.09
CA ARG A 32 4.49 11.06 -11.22
C ARG A 32 3.50 10.20 -10.45
N ILE A 33 2.42 10.77 -9.91
CA ILE A 33 1.37 10.01 -9.22
C ILE A 33 0.69 9.02 -10.19
N ALA A 34 0.37 9.45 -11.41
CA ALA A 34 -0.22 8.59 -12.44
C ALA A 34 0.73 7.47 -12.88
N TYR A 35 2.01 7.79 -13.18
CA TYR A 35 3.03 6.79 -13.49
C TYR A 35 3.22 5.80 -12.34
N MET A 36 3.32 6.31 -11.11
CA MET A 36 3.39 5.47 -9.93
C MET A 36 2.14 4.61 -9.80
N ALA A 37 0.96 5.02 -10.25
CA ALA A 37 -0.28 4.24 -10.15
C ALA A 37 -0.34 3.07 -11.15
N GLU A 38 0.31 3.17 -12.31
CA GLU A 38 0.23 2.16 -13.38
C GLU A 38 1.26 1.02 -13.26
N GLU A 39 2.41 1.25 -12.60
CA GLU A 39 3.37 0.18 -12.28
C GLU A 39 3.16 -0.40 -10.88
N THR A 40 3.27 -1.73 -10.77
CA THR A 40 3.31 -2.41 -9.46
C THR A 40 4.65 -2.15 -8.78
N PRO A 41 4.70 -1.41 -7.66
CA PRO A 41 5.95 -1.05 -7.01
C PRO A 41 6.57 -2.23 -6.25
N GLU A 42 7.88 -2.19 -6.05
CA GLU A 42 8.66 -3.26 -5.38
C GLU A 42 8.08 -3.65 -4.00
N TYR A 43 7.65 -2.66 -3.20
CA TYR A 43 7.05 -2.92 -1.88
C TYR A 43 5.72 -3.69 -1.96
N GLN A 44 4.96 -3.56 -3.05
CA GLN A 44 3.72 -4.30 -3.25
C GLN A 44 4.03 -5.76 -3.63
N ASN A 45 5.00 -5.98 -4.52
CA ASN A 45 5.47 -7.33 -4.86
C ASN A 45 6.07 -8.05 -3.65
N LEU A 46 6.83 -7.32 -2.82
CA LEU A 46 7.38 -7.85 -1.58
C LEU A 46 6.28 -8.30 -0.62
N LEU A 47 5.22 -7.48 -0.45
CA LEU A 47 4.08 -7.84 0.38
C LEU A 47 3.40 -9.12 -0.14
N ASP A 48 3.08 -9.15 -1.42
CA ASP A 48 2.42 -10.28 -2.07
C ASP A 48 3.23 -11.57 -1.90
N TYR A 49 4.53 -11.51 -2.18
CA TYR A 49 5.45 -12.65 -2.03
C TYR A 49 5.51 -13.15 -0.58
N VAL A 50 5.72 -12.25 0.38
CA VAL A 50 5.84 -12.63 1.80
C VAL A 50 4.53 -13.24 2.30
N VAL A 51 3.38 -12.64 1.99
CA VAL A 51 2.09 -13.13 2.46
C VAL A 51 1.78 -14.49 1.85
N LYS A 52 1.95 -14.66 0.53
CA LYS A 52 1.72 -15.96 -0.14
C LYS A 52 2.61 -17.07 0.40
N ALA A 53 3.80 -16.75 0.88
CA ALA A 53 4.70 -17.74 1.49
C ALA A 53 4.31 -18.11 2.94
N LEU A 54 3.43 -17.34 3.59
CA LEU A 54 3.04 -17.52 4.99
C LEU A 54 1.70 -18.22 5.18
N VAL A 55 0.89 -18.33 4.12
CA VAL A 55 -0.52 -18.75 4.19
C VAL A 55 -0.78 -20.09 3.53
N ASP A 56 -1.87 -20.74 3.92
CA ASP A 56 -2.31 -22.00 3.31
C ASP A 56 -3.10 -21.77 2.00
N HIS A 57 -3.72 -20.58 1.83
CA HIS A 57 -4.49 -20.22 0.64
C HIS A 57 -3.84 -19.07 -0.16
N PRO A 58 -2.69 -19.29 -0.83
CA PRO A 58 -1.94 -18.22 -1.52
C PRO A 58 -2.67 -17.63 -2.73
N THR A 59 -3.65 -18.33 -3.29
CA THR A 59 -4.48 -17.84 -4.40
C THR A 59 -5.45 -16.74 -3.97
N ASP A 60 -5.77 -16.69 -2.68
CA ASP A 60 -6.78 -15.79 -2.11
C ASP A 60 -6.14 -14.52 -1.54
N VAL A 61 -4.82 -14.40 -1.67
CA VAL A 61 -4.06 -13.20 -1.32
C VAL A 61 -4.28 -12.14 -2.38
N VAL A 62 -4.93 -11.05 -1.97
CA VAL A 62 -5.16 -9.88 -2.82
C VAL A 62 -4.58 -8.64 -2.15
N VAL A 63 -3.75 -7.91 -2.89
CA VAL A 63 -3.15 -6.65 -2.45
C VAL A 63 -3.67 -5.51 -3.32
N ASP A 64 -4.61 -4.75 -2.77
CA ASP A 64 -5.14 -3.54 -3.40
C ASP A 64 -4.28 -2.34 -3.01
N ARG A 65 -4.01 -1.45 -3.97
CA ARG A 65 -3.24 -0.23 -3.76
C ARG A 65 -4.07 1.02 -4.01
N ARG A 66 -3.99 1.98 -3.09
CA ARG A 66 -4.58 3.31 -3.21
C ARG A 66 -3.49 4.36 -2.99
N VAL A 67 -3.45 5.38 -3.83
CA VAL A 67 -2.48 6.48 -3.77
C VAL A 67 -3.26 7.77 -3.59
N ASP A 68 -2.85 8.58 -2.62
CA ASP A 68 -3.42 9.90 -2.34
C ASP A 68 -2.30 10.90 -1.96
N GLU A 69 -2.67 12.10 -1.54
CA GLU A 69 -1.74 13.15 -1.12
C GLU A 69 -0.93 12.79 0.13
N MET A 70 -1.43 11.88 0.98
CA MET A 70 -0.78 11.44 2.22
C MET A 70 0.17 10.25 2.02
N GLY A 71 0.07 9.56 0.88
CA GLY A 71 0.99 8.51 0.48
C GLY A 71 0.28 7.33 -0.18
N VAL A 72 0.67 6.12 0.23
CA VAL A 72 0.19 4.87 -0.35
C VAL A 72 -0.45 4.01 0.74
N LEU A 73 -1.68 3.57 0.50
CA LEU A 73 -2.37 2.57 1.30
C LEU A 73 -2.41 1.24 0.55
N LEU A 74 -1.82 0.21 1.14
CA LEU A 74 -2.00 -1.18 0.74
C LEU A 74 -3.12 -1.79 1.59
N LEU A 75 -4.12 -2.37 0.94
CA LEU A 75 -5.15 -3.18 1.58
C LEU A 75 -4.87 -4.64 1.26
N LEU A 76 -4.63 -5.43 2.30
CA LEU A 76 -4.41 -6.86 2.19
C LEU A 76 -5.70 -7.60 2.56
N LYS A 77 -6.19 -8.41 1.61
CA LYS A 77 -7.23 -9.42 1.83
C LYS A 77 -6.59 -10.79 1.76
N VAL A 78 -7.02 -11.68 2.64
CA VAL A 78 -6.60 -13.09 2.68
C VAL A 78 -7.82 -13.96 2.97
N HIS A 79 -7.68 -15.27 2.77
CA HIS A 79 -8.69 -16.22 3.17
C HIS A 79 -8.94 -16.14 4.70
N PRO A 80 -10.19 -16.30 5.20
CA PRO A 80 -10.49 -16.16 6.61
C PRO A 80 -9.69 -17.10 7.53
N GLU A 81 -9.36 -18.30 7.05
CA GLU A 81 -8.59 -19.29 7.82
C GLU A 81 -7.12 -18.88 8.02
N ASP A 82 -6.58 -18.06 7.10
CA ASP A 82 -5.19 -17.60 7.14
C ASP A 82 -5.00 -16.37 8.05
N MET A 83 -6.09 -15.72 8.46
CA MET A 83 -6.05 -14.52 9.29
C MET A 83 -5.25 -14.72 10.58
N GLY A 84 -5.36 -15.90 11.21
CA GLY A 84 -4.60 -16.21 12.42
C GLY A 84 -3.08 -16.15 12.20
N GLN A 85 -2.62 -16.61 11.04
CA GLN A 85 -1.20 -16.64 10.66
C GLN A 85 -0.68 -15.24 10.35
N ILE A 86 -1.48 -14.43 9.62
CA ILE A 86 -1.13 -13.07 9.23
C ILE A 86 -1.13 -12.09 10.41
N ILE A 87 -2.12 -12.20 11.30
CA ILE A 87 -2.13 -11.39 12.52
C ILE A 87 -0.99 -11.84 13.44
N GLY A 88 -0.85 -13.15 13.63
CA GLY A 88 0.11 -13.73 14.56
C GLY A 88 -0.22 -13.44 16.03
N ARG A 89 0.54 -14.06 16.95
CA ARG A 89 0.32 -13.87 18.39
C ARG A 89 0.49 -12.40 18.76
N GLU A 90 -0.52 -11.79 19.38
CA GLU A 90 -0.55 -10.37 19.77
C GLU A 90 -0.33 -9.38 18.61
N GLY A 91 -0.59 -9.80 17.37
CA GLY A 91 -0.36 -8.96 16.20
C GLY A 91 1.11 -8.88 15.77
N SER A 92 2.00 -9.74 16.29
CA SER A 92 3.45 -9.70 16.03
C SER A 92 3.79 -9.82 14.53
N THR A 93 3.22 -10.78 13.83
CA THR A 93 3.44 -10.98 12.38
C THR A 93 3.00 -9.75 11.60
N ALA A 94 1.78 -9.27 11.84
CA ALA A 94 1.26 -8.08 11.17
C ALA A 94 2.09 -6.82 11.47
N ARG A 95 2.67 -6.67 12.67
CA ARG A 95 3.60 -5.56 13.01
C ARG A 95 4.92 -5.67 12.25
N ALA A 96 5.47 -6.88 12.13
CA ALA A 96 6.70 -7.13 11.39
C ALA A 96 6.52 -6.80 9.90
N ILE A 97 5.45 -7.32 9.27
CA ILE A 97 5.12 -7.03 7.87
C ILE A 97 4.98 -5.53 7.65
N ARG A 98 4.21 -4.82 8.49
CA ARG A 98 4.07 -3.35 8.40
C ARG A 98 5.40 -2.61 8.44
N THR A 99 6.32 -3.05 9.30
CA THR A 99 7.66 -2.44 9.40
C THR A 99 8.46 -2.65 8.12
N ILE A 100 8.49 -3.87 7.60
CA ILE A 100 9.20 -4.22 6.36
C ILE A 100 8.67 -3.38 5.19
N ILE A 101 7.36 -3.32 5.01
CA ILE A 101 6.72 -2.56 3.93
C ILE A 101 7.00 -1.06 4.06
N ARG A 102 6.97 -0.51 5.28
CA ARG A 102 7.31 0.90 5.50
C ARG A 102 8.75 1.20 5.09
N ILE A 103 9.70 0.34 5.43
CA ILE A 103 11.11 0.51 5.07
C ILE A 103 11.29 0.39 3.55
N SER A 104 10.67 -0.60 2.91
CA SER A 104 10.71 -0.77 1.44
C SER A 104 10.07 0.41 0.70
N GLY A 105 8.96 0.94 1.23
CA GLY A 105 8.34 2.17 0.73
C GLY A 105 9.26 3.40 0.82
N LEU A 106 9.93 3.59 1.96
CA LEU A 106 10.85 4.72 2.16
C LEU A 106 12.03 4.70 1.16
N LYS A 107 12.57 3.52 0.83
CA LYS A 107 13.60 3.37 -0.22
C LYS A 107 13.10 3.84 -1.60
N ASN A 108 11.80 3.72 -1.84
CA ASN A 108 11.11 4.15 -3.04
C ASN A 108 10.47 5.55 -2.92
N HIS A 109 10.89 6.34 -1.92
CA HIS A 109 10.36 7.68 -1.61
C HIS A 109 8.82 7.72 -1.40
N ALA A 110 8.22 6.59 -1.02
CA ALA A 110 6.79 6.46 -0.79
C ALA A 110 6.48 6.23 0.70
N ARG A 111 5.52 6.99 1.23
CA ARG A 111 4.98 6.76 2.57
C ARG A 111 3.90 5.67 2.51
N VAL A 112 4.29 4.42 2.75
CA VAL A 112 3.39 3.27 2.61
C VAL A 112 2.81 2.84 3.96
N ASN A 113 1.50 2.65 4.01
CA ASN A 113 0.77 2.04 5.13
C ASN A 113 0.08 0.76 4.68
N LEU A 114 0.00 -0.22 5.58
CA LEU A 114 -0.69 -1.50 5.33
C LEU A 114 -1.88 -1.66 6.27
N LYS A 115 -3.06 -1.87 5.69
CA LYS A 115 -4.28 -2.30 6.36
C LYS A 115 -4.58 -3.75 5.96
N ILE A 116 -4.86 -4.58 6.94
CA ILE A 116 -5.31 -5.96 6.73
C ILE A 116 -6.83 -5.91 6.89
N GLU A 117 -7.56 -6.37 5.89
CA GLU A 117 -9.02 -6.37 5.91
C GLU A 117 -9.52 -7.64 6.56
N GLU A 118 -10.34 -7.47 7.60
CA GLU A 118 -11.01 -8.58 8.24
C GLU A 118 -12.15 -9.06 7.34
N PRO A 119 -12.28 -10.39 7.12
CA PRO A 119 -13.40 -10.93 6.36
C PRO A 119 -14.71 -10.67 7.09
N GLU A 120 -15.82 -10.61 6.34
CA GLU A 120 -17.15 -10.46 6.93
C GLU A 120 -17.41 -11.58 7.95
N GLY A 121 -17.74 -11.22 9.19
CA GLY A 121 -17.92 -12.16 10.31
C GLY A 121 -16.68 -12.39 11.18
N GLY A 122 -15.52 -11.76 10.89
CA GLY A 122 -14.38 -11.68 11.79
C GLY A 122 -14.74 -10.96 13.10
N ARG A 123 -14.06 -11.31 14.21
CA ARG A 123 -14.25 -10.68 15.53
C ARG A 123 -14.28 -9.16 15.36
N GLY A 124 -15.47 -8.55 15.52
CA GLY A 124 -15.64 -7.12 15.43
C GLY A 124 -14.67 -6.36 16.33
N PRO A 125 -14.45 -5.05 16.08
CA PRO A 125 -13.49 -4.25 16.83
C PRO A 125 -13.71 -4.50 18.31
N ARG A 126 -12.68 -5.04 18.99
CA ARG A 126 -12.70 -5.29 20.44
C ARG A 126 -13.28 -4.04 21.08
N ALA A 127 -14.51 -4.14 21.58
CA ALA A 127 -15.19 -3.01 22.18
C ALA A 127 -14.21 -2.41 23.19
N LYS A 128 -13.85 -1.14 22.99
CA LYS A 128 -13.18 -0.40 24.05
C LYS A 128 -14.16 -0.48 25.21
N GLU A 129 -13.77 -1.16 26.29
CA GLU A 129 -14.57 -1.18 27.51
C GLU A 129 -14.96 0.27 27.83
N PRO A 130 -16.25 0.56 28.06
CA PRO A 130 -16.66 1.88 28.50
C PRO A 130 -15.84 2.25 29.72
N LEU A 131 -15.21 3.43 29.70
CA LEU A 131 -14.54 4.04 30.83
C LEU A 131 -15.59 4.45 31.89
N GLU A 132 -16.28 3.48 32.50
CA GLU A 132 -17.32 3.72 33.50
C GLU A 132 -16.80 3.61 34.94
N ASP A 133 -15.54 3.22 35.14
CA ASP A 133 -14.96 3.02 36.47
C ASP A 133 -13.98 4.11 36.93
N LEU A 134 -14.00 5.32 36.32
CA LEU A 134 -13.39 6.49 36.94
C LEU A 134 -14.41 7.24 37.81
N LYS A 135 -14.82 6.61 38.92
CA LYS A 135 -15.47 7.34 40.02
C LYS A 135 -14.40 8.10 40.79
N ILE A 136 -14.38 9.42 40.61
CA ILE A 136 -13.73 10.39 41.50
C ILE A 136 -14.58 10.53 42.76
#